data_AF-A0A967VSV8-F1
#
_entry.id   AF-A0A967VSV8-F1
#
_cell.length_a   1.000
_cell.length_b   1.000
_cell.length_c   1.000
_cell.angle_alpha   90.00
_cell.angle_beta   90.00
_cell.angle_gamma   90.00
#
_symmetry.space_group_name_H-M   'P 1'
#
loop_
_entity.id
_entity.type
_entity.pdbx_description
1 polymer ?
#
loop_
_entity_poly.entity_id
_entity_poly.type
_entity_poly.pdbx_seq_one_letter_code
_entity_poly.pdbx_strand_id
1 'polypeptide(L)' 'SERQDYERAAQFRDQISNLRRVQEHQYISGGQSNVDIIASATNDDIYCVTVIFIRGGLNIGSKSWFPKQSLQTIDGN' A
#
# COMPACT_ATOMS: atom_id res chain seq x y z
N SER A 1 -36.00 16.34 13.21
CA SER A 1 -35.37 15.34 12.32
C SER A 1 -34.40 16.00 11.36
N GLU A 2 -34.85 16.93 10.51
CA GLU A 2 -34.04 17.51 9.42
C GLU A 2 -32.66 18.03 9.84
N ARG A 3 -32.55 18.75 10.97
CA ARG A 3 -31.27 19.30 11.45
C ARG A 3 -30.21 18.20 11.74
N GLN A 4 -30.64 17.04 12.26
CA GLN A 4 -29.75 15.89 12.51
C GLN A 4 -29.33 15.19 11.22
N ASP A 5 -30.21 15.21 10.21
CA ASP A 5 -29.93 14.62 8.90
C ASP A 5 -28.93 15.49 8.11
N TYR A 6 -29.03 16.82 8.23
CA TYR A 6 -28.03 17.75 7.68
C TYR A 6 -26.65 17.60 8.34
N GLU A 7 -26.60 17.44 9.66
CA GLU A 7 -25.33 17.23 10.38
C GLU A 7 -24.67 15.89 10.00
N ARG A 8 -25.45 14.81 9.87
CA ARG A 8 -24.93 13.52 9.38
C ARG A 8 -24.41 13.63 7.95
N ALA A 9 -25.13 14.30 7.06
CA ALA A 9 -24.70 14.51 5.68
C ALA A 9 -23.40 15.35 5.61
N ALA A 10 -23.24 16.35 6.48
CA ALA A 10 -22.01 17.11 6.60
C ALA A 10 -20.84 16.24 7.06
N GLN A 11 -21.03 15.41 8.08
CA GLN A 11 -20.00 14.47 8.56
C GLN A 11 -19.54 13.49 7.47
N PHE A 12 -20.46 12.91 6.70
CA PHE A 12 -20.09 12.02 5.59
C PHE A 12 -19.34 12.75 4.48
N ARG A 13 -19.75 13.98 4.14
CA ARG A 13 -19.03 14.82 3.17
C ARG A 13 -17.60 15.09 3.60
N ASP A 14 -17.41 15.43 4.87
CA ASP A 14 -16.08 15.72 5.43
C ASP A 14 -15.19 14.46 5.42
N GLN A 15 -15.75 13.29 5.75
CA GLN A 15 -15.04 12.01 5.64
C GLN A 15 -14.64 11.70 4.19
N ILE A 16 -15.54 11.86 3.23
CA ILE A 16 -15.25 11.67 1.80
C ILE A 16 -14.17 12.64 1.33
N SER A 17 -14.24 13.91 1.76
CA SER A 17 -13.26 14.94 1.40
C SER A 17 -11.87 14.60 1.96
N ASN A 18 -11.81 14.13 3.20
CA ASN A 18 -10.56 13.67 3.82
C ASN A 18 -9.98 12.45 3.11
N LEU A 19 -10.81 11.47 2.75
CA LEU A 19 -10.38 10.29 1.98
C LEU A 19 -9.82 10.69 0.60
N ARG A 20 -10.49 11.62 -0.10
CA ARG A 20 -10.01 12.15 -1.40
C ARG A 20 -8.64 12.81 -1.26
N ARG A 21 -8.44 13.62 -0.22
CA ARG A 21 -7.15 14.29 0.04
C ARG A 21 -6.01 13.31 0.31
N VAL A 22 -6.28 12.20 0.99
CA VAL A 22 -5.29 11.13 1.21
C VAL A 22 -4.97 10.41 -0.11
N GLN A 23 -5.97 10.17 -0.94
CA GLN A 23 -5.78 9.55 -2.27
C GLN A 23 -4.97 10.45 -3.23
N GLU A 24 -5.14 11.77 -3.17
CA GLU A 24 -4.37 12.72 -3.99
C GLU A 24 -2.85 12.66 -3.71
N HIS A 25 -2.44 12.36 -2.48
CA HIS A 25 -1.03 12.20 -2.12
C HIS A 25 -0.41 10.88 -2.62
N GLN A 26 -1.22 9.93 -3.10
CA GLN A 26 -0.74 8.65 -3.62
C GLN A 26 -0.36 8.71 -5.12
N TYR A 27 -0.45 9.89 -5.76
CA TYR A 27 -0.03 10.05 -7.14
C TYR A 27 1.50 10.13 -7.21
N ILE A 28 2.15 9.02 -7.57
CA ILE A 28 3.56 9.04 -7.91
C ILE A 28 3.66 9.73 -9.27
N SER A 29 4.33 10.88 -9.34
CA SER A 29 4.52 11.63 -10.58
C SER A 29 5.40 10.81 -11.54
N GLY A 30 4.79 9.92 -12.31
CA GLY A 30 5.50 8.90 -13.08
C GLY A 30 4.66 8.25 -14.17
N GLY A 31 3.83 9.03 -14.86
CA GLY A 31 3.08 8.60 -16.04
C GLY A 31 1.97 7.58 -15.75
N GLN A 32 1.03 7.45 -16.69
CA GLN A 32 -0.07 6.48 -16.62
C GLN A 32 0.39 5.01 -16.83
N SER A 33 1.61 4.69 -16.43
CA SER A 33 2.17 3.35 -16.58
C SER A 33 1.82 2.47 -15.38
N ASN A 34 1.72 1.17 -15.64
CA ASN A 34 1.59 0.16 -14.59
C ASN A 34 3.00 -0.32 -14.24
N VAL A 35 3.37 -0.17 -12.96
CA VAL A 35 4.69 -0.52 -12.46
C VAL A 35 4.52 -1.29 -11.15
N ASP A 36 5.33 -2.31 -10.94
CA ASP A 36 5.44 -2.99 -9.65
C ASP A 36 6.82 -2.71 -9.07
N ILE A 37 6.87 -2.29 -7.80
CA ILE A 37 8.11 -2.06 -7.08
C ILE A 37 8.32 -3.24 -6.14
N ILE A 38 9.48 -3.89 -6.24
CA ILE A 38 9.88 -4.96 -5.33
C ILE A 38 11.03 -4.45 -4.48
N ALA A 39 10.85 -4.52 -3.16
CA ALA A 39 11.87 -4.19 -2.18
C ALA A 39 12.13 -5.41 -1.28
N SER A 40 13.38 -5.57 -0.86
CA SER A 40 13.76 -6.59 0.12
C SER A 40 14.58 -5.95 1.23
N ALA A 41 14.33 -6.35 2.46
CA ALA A 41 15.11 -5.96 3.63
C ALA A 41 15.37 -7.19 4.50
N THR A 42 16.54 -7.23 5.13
CA THR A 42 16.92 -8.28 6.07
C THR A 42 17.29 -7.63 7.39
N ASN A 43 16.81 -8.20 8.49
CA ASN A 43 17.21 -7.87 9.84
C ASN A 43 17.43 -9.19 10.61
N ASP A 44 18.68 -9.46 10.97
CA ASP A 44 19.12 -10.75 11.52
C ASP A 44 18.60 -11.94 10.67
N ASP A 45 17.83 -12.84 11.29
CA ASP A 45 17.24 -14.03 10.65
C ASP A 45 15.88 -13.76 9.97
N ILE A 46 15.42 -12.51 9.95
CA ILE A 46 14.15 -12.11 9.35
C ILE A 46 14.40 -11.48 7.99
N TYR A 47 13.87 -12.12 6.97
CA TYR A 47 13.81 -11.60 5.60
C TYR A 47 12.42 -11.04 5.35
N CYS A 48 12.34 -9.87 4.73
CA CYS A 48 11.10 -9.26 4.28
C CYS A 48 11.23 -8.93 2.80
N VAL A 49 10.25 -9.38 2.02
CA VAL A 49 10.07 -8.95 0.63
C VAL A 49 8.74 -8.22 0.55
N THR A 50 8.74 -7.00 0.04
CA THR A 50 7.54 -6.20 -0.16
C THR A 50 7.36 -5.90 -1.64
N VAL A 51 6.15 -6.14 -2.14
CA VAL A 51 5.73 -5.72 -3.48
C VAL A 51 4.71 -4.60 -3.32
N ILE A 52 4.95 -3.48 -4.02
CA ILE A 52 4.04 -2.34 -4.11
C ILE A 52 3.47 -2.31 -5.53
N PHE A 53 2.16 -2.21 -5.64
CA PHE A 53 1.45 -2.25 -6.91
C PHE A 53 1.07 -0.83 -7.35
N ILE A 54 1.67 -0.33 -8.44
CA ILE A 54 1.34 0.97 -9.03
C ILE A 54 0.53 0.76 -10.31
N ARG A 55 -0.70 1.29 -10.37
CA ARG A 55 -1.56 1.21 -11.55
C ARG A 55 -1.97 2.62 -11.97
N GLY A 56 -1.69 2.98 -13.23
CA GLY A 56 -1.94 4.32 -13.74
C GLY A 56 -1.30 5.44 -12.91
N GLY A 57 -0.12 5.18 -12.32
CA GLY A 57 0.58 6.12 -11.43
C GLY A 57 0.09 6.17 -9.98
N LEU A 58 -0.95 5.40 -9.63
CA LEU A 58 -1.48 5.32 -8.26
C LEU A 58 -0.97 4.08 -7.55
N ASN A 59 -0.52 4.24 -6.31
CA ASN A 59 -0.31 3.11 -5.41
C ASN A 59 -1.66 2.52 -4.99
N ILE A 60 -1.97 1.31 -5.46
CA ILE A 60 -3.21 0.60 -5.13
C ILE A 60 -3.04 -0.38 -3.96
N GLY A 61 -1.83 -0.50 -3.42
CA GLY A 61 -1.55 -1.29 -2.23
C GLY A 61 -0.17 -1.95 -2.24
N SER A 62 0.13 -2.67 -1.16
CA SER A 62 1.36 -3.43 -1.01
C SER A 62 1.12 -4.76 -0.31
N LYS A 63 1.96 -5.75 -0.60
CA LYS A 63 1.98 -7.02 0.13
C LYS A 63 3.40 -7.34 0.55
N SER A 64 3.55 -7.74 1.82
CA SER A 64 4.83 -8.16 2.39
C SER A 64 4.80 -9.65 2.69
N TRP A 65 5.92 -10.32 2.42
CA TRP A 65 6.18 -11.70 2.76
C TRP A 65 7.39 -11.76 3.69
N PHE A 66 7.27 -12.61 4.71
CA PHE A 66 8.33 -12.87 5.69
C PHE A 66 8.75 -14.34 5.58
N PRO A 67 9.51 -14.71 4.54
CA PRO A 67 9.97 -16.07 4.40
C PRO A 67 10.82 -16.46 5.63
N LYS A 68 10.53 -17.64 6.18
CA LYS A 68 11.39 -18.26 7.17
C LYS A 68 12.62 -18.79 6.43
N GLN A 69 13.81 -18.59 7.00
CA GLN A 69 15.04 -19.21 6.53
C GLN A 69 14.85 -20.74 6.53
N SER A 70 14.57 -21.35 5.38
CA SER A 70 14.81 -22.78 5.20
C SER A 70 16.30 -22.91 4.91
N LEU A 71 17.10 -23.29 5.91
CA LEU A 71 18.46 -23.76 5.68
C LEU A 71 18.38 -25.05 4.86
N GLN A 72 18.20 -24.95 3.55
CA GLN A 72 18.69 -25.98 2.65
C GLN A 72 20.15 -25.62 2.43
N THR A 73 20.99 -26.11 3.34
CA THR A 73 22.40 -26.28 3.03
C THR A 73 22.43 -27.20 1.81
N ILE A 74 22.72 -26.62 0.64
CA ILE A 74 23.13 -27.39 -0.51
C ILE A 74 24.54 -27.81 -0.14
N ASP A 75 24.64 -28.94 0.59
CA ASP A 75 25.91 -29.62 0.81
C ASP A 75 26.38 -30.08 -0.58
N GLY A 76 27.22 -29.23 -1.18
CA GLY A 76 27.94 -29.54 -2.41
C GLY A 76 28.87 -30.72 -2.14
N ASN A 77 28.70 -31.75 -2.97
CA ASN A 77 29.56 -32.92 -3.11
C ASN A 77 31.06 -32.60 -3.12
#